data_AF-A0A137P2G7-F1
#
_entry.id   AF-A0A137P2G7-F1
#
_cell.length_a   1.000
_cell.length_b   1.000
_cell.length_c   1.000
_cell.angle_alpha   90.00
_cell.angle_beta   90.00
_cell.angle_gamma   90.00
#
_symmetry.space_group_name_H-M   'P 1'
#
loop_
_entity.id
_entity.type
_entity.pdbx_description
1 polymer ?
#
loop_
_entity_poly.entity_id
_entity_poly.type
_entity_poly.pdbx_seq_one_letter_code
_entity_poly.pdbx_strand_id
1 'polypeptide(L)'
;MDVENSFIKPILLFYYGKGMSEAEAYEEVSKKYGSRAISLKTIRKWYGLFNPKDNSVNKRVSPKQKFTDEFLIDLVNENPDLNMAEIAKIADCSCSVISRRIKNVNKHVERVRYRKKVLQKNTQFPFQTLQPKFTDEFLINLINENPGLSIAGLAKLADCSKSTIYKRLSQINSGDNIVCYINKNLQVGVPKFTDEFLINLISENPGFSMGRLAKLAGCTKSTISNRIKLINSERTDDNKITLQKDPSKTSKKFTDEFLINLVNENPDLSMNQLANLANVSRVTIFRRLKQINSEIERVKYVNKSERKYRKKFTDEYLIRLVNENPNLNMDALANIANVSKITISRRLKQVNSECERVKYIGKSSQSSKDKFTDEILIDLVNSNPDLSLQKLAKLAGCRVSAIYNRVRLINSERADDNKIILQNDVSDTANKLTDKFLINLINDNPELGMKELGSLSGTNRYTVSKGLNKINCENEKVKYINKNTQLVQIEFTNEYLVDLVNNNPGLSMKKLAELSGVSVRTISRRLKEINKNRENSNKISL
;
A
#
# COMPACT_ATOMS: atom_id res chain seq x y z
N MET A 1 -13.93 -26.91 -30.31
CA MET A 1 -15.39 -27.14 -30.23
C MET A 1 -15.70 -27.80 -28.91
N ASP A 2 -16.85 -27.50 -28.30
CA ASP A 2 -17.22 -28.02 -26.99
C ASP A 2 -17.84 -29.41 -27.13
N VAL A 3 -17.00 -30.44 -27.07
CA VAL A 3 -17.36 -31.86 -27.29
C VAL A 3 -18.49 -32.30 -26.34
N GLU A 4 -18.56 -31.74 -25.12
CA GLU A 4 -19.65 -32.04 -24.19
C GLU A 4 -21.01 -31.60 -24.74
N ASN A 5 -21.07 -30.41 -25.32
CA ASN A 5 -22.33 -29.82 -25.78
C ASN A 5 -22.73 -30.28 -27.19
N SER A 6 -21.75 -30.54 -28.08
CA SER A 6 -22.03 -30.90 -29.48
C SER A 6 -22.23 -32.39 -29.69
N PHE A 7 -21.63 -33.26 -28.86
CA PHE A 7 -21.66 -34.71 -29.07
C PHE A 7 -22.30 -35.46 -27.89
N ILE A 8 -21.87 -35.18 -26.66
CA ILE A 8 -22.33 -35.93 -25.49
C ILE A 8 -23.80 -35.61 -25.15
N LYS A 9 -24.17 -34.33 -25.14
CA LYS A 9 -25.52 -33.90 -24.75
C LYS A 9 -26.65 -34.53 -25.61
N PRO A 10 -26.60 -34.52 -26.96
CA PRO A 10 -27.65 -35.14 -27.77
C PRO A 10 -27.80 -36.65 -27.52
N ILE A 11 -26.69 -37.36 -27.34
CA ILE A 11 -26.67 -38.80 -27.08
C ILE A 11 -27.34 -39.11 -25.73
N LEU A 12 -26.98 -38.38 -24.67
CA LEU A 12 -27.58 -38.60 -23.35
C LEU A 12 -29.04 -38.18 -23.30
N LEU A 13 -29.43 -37.12 -24.04
CA LEU A 13 -30.82 -36.69 -24.13
C LEU A 13 -31.69 -37.76 -24.82
N PHE A 14 -31.14 -38.45 -25.81
CA PHE A 14 -31.81 -39.57 -26.48
C PHE A 14 -32.07 -40.74 -25.52
N TYR A 15 -31.06 -41.17 -24.74
CA TYR A 15 -31.23 -42.25 -23.76
C TYR A 15 -32.17 -41.86 -22.62
N TYR A 16 -32.10 -40.61 -22.16
CA TYR A 16 -33.03 -40.07 -21.17
C TYR A 16 -34.49 -40.08 -21.69
N GLY A 17 -34.71 -39.68 -22.95
CA GLY A 17 -36.03 -39.72 -23.58
C GLY A 17 -36.61 -41.14 -23.73
N LYS A 18 -35.76 -42.17 -23.70
CA LYS A 18 -36.18 -43.58 -23.67
C LYS A 18 -36.52 -44.10 -22.26
N GLY A 19 -36.38 -43.27 -21.23
CA GLY A 19 -36.64 -43.68 -19.84
C GLY A 19 -35.56 -44.56 -19.23
N MET A 20 -34.39 -44.67 -19.86
CA MET A 20 -33.25 -45.41 -19.29
C MET A 20 -32.72 -44.70 -18.04
N SER A 21 -32.26 -45.47 -17.06
CA SER A 21 -31.54 -44.99 -15.89
C SER A 21 -30.12 -44.52 -16.24
N GLU A 22 -29.47 -43.79 -15.32
CA GLU A 22 -28.09 -43.31 -15.51
C GLU A 22 -27.08 -44.45 -15.72
N ALA A 23 -27.31 -45.59 -15.05
CA ALA A 23 -26.42 -46.76 -15.14
C ALA A 23 -26.57 -47.48 -16.48
N GLU A 24 -27.81 -47.68 -16.95
CA GLU A 24 -28.09 -48.28 -18.26
C GLU A 24 -27.53 -47.41 -19.40
N ALA A 25 -27.73 -46.09 -19.32
CA ALA A 25 -27.15 -45.17 -20.30
C ALA A 25 -25.62 -45.18 -20.30
N TYR A 26 -24.99 -45.34 -19.13
CA TYR A 26 -23.54 -45.50 -19.03
C TYR A 26 -23.04 -46.77 -19.71
N GLU A 27 -23.71 -47.89 -19.48
CA GLU A 27 -23.35 -49.17 -20.08
C GLU A 27 -23.51 -49.14 -21.60
N GLU A 28 -24.62 -48.59 -22.10
CA GLU A 28 -24.89 -48.45 -23.53
C GLU A 28 -23.88 -47.53 -24.24
N VAL A 29 -23.57 -46.37 -23.65
CA VAL A 29 -22.56 -45.46 -24.21
C VAL A 29 -21.17 -46.08 -24.15
N SER A 30 -20.83 -46.79 -23.07
CA SER A 30 -19.54 -47.47 -22.91
C SER A 30 -19.38 -48.63 -23.90
N LYS A 31 -20.46 -49.36 -24.19
CA LYS A 31 -20.48 -50.45 -25.18
C LYS A 31 -20.28 -49.91 -26.60
N LYS A 32 -20.91 -48.79 -26.94
CA LYS A 32 -20.86 -48.22 -28.30
C LYS A 32 -19.61 -47.41 -28.60
N TYR A 33 -19.09 -46.67 -27.63
CA TYR A 33 -18.00 -45.70 -27.82
C TYR A 33 -16.73 -46.02 -27.00
N GLY A 34 -16.76 -47.07 -26.18
CA GLY A 34 -15.66 -47.51 -25.32
C GLY A 34 -15.80 -47.05 -23.87
N SER A 35 -15.23 -47.82 -22.94
CA SER A 35 -15.32 -47.59 -21.48
C SER A 35 -14.73 -46.27 -20.97
N ARG A 36 -13.98 -45.55 -21.83
CA ARG A 36 -13.41 -44.22 -21.55
C ARG A 36 -14.12 -43.08 -22.27
N ALA A 37 -15.18 -43.36 -23.04
CA ALA A 37 -15.88 -42.34 -23.83
C ALA A 37 -16.59 -41.29 -22.97
N ILE A 38 -17.19 -41.72 -21.86
CA ILE A 38 -17.85 -40.84 -20.91
C ILE A 38 -17.73 -41.40 -19.50
N SER A 39 -17.61 -40.55 -18.49
CA SER A 39 -17.67 -40.99 -17.09
C SER A 39 -19.11 -41.03 -16.60
N LEU A 40 -19.43 -41.98 -15.70
CA LEU A 40 -20.75 -42.05 -15.04
C LEU A 40 -21.12 -40.70 -14.39
N LYS A 41 -20.14 -40.00 -13.81
CA LYS A 41 -20.32 -38.66 -13.21
C LYS A 41 -20.85 -37.64 -14.22
N THR A 42 -20.36 -37.68 -15.46
CA THR A 42 -20.83 -36.79 -16.54
C THR A 42 -22.27 -37.11 -16.93
N ILE A 43 -22.65 -38.39 -16.94
CA ILE A 43 -24.03 -38.83 -17.20
C ILE A 43 -24.96 -38.33 -16.10
N ARG A 44 -24.64 -38.55 -14.82
CA ARG A 44 -25.44 -38.04 -13.68
C ARG A 44 -25.65 -36.54 -13.75
N LYS A 45 -24.59 -35.79 -14.07
CA LYS A 45 -24.64 -34.34 -14.24
C LYS A 45 -25.66 -33.94 -15.31
N TRP A 46 -25.68 -34.60 -16.46
CA TRP A 46 -26.60 -34.28 -17.55
C TRP A 46 -28.03 -34.77 -17.28
N TYR A 47 -28.20 -35.96 -16.72
CA TYR A 47 -29.50 -36.50 -16.32
C TYR A 47 -30.19 -35.61 -15.28
N GLY A 48 -29.45 -35.10 -14.30
CA GLY A 48 -29.97 -34.10 -13.35
C GLY A 48 -30.37 -32.77 -14.01
N LEU A 49 -29.77 -32.40 -15.15
CA LEU A 49 -30.18 -31.23 -15.94
C LEU A 49 -31.39 -31.50 -16.84
N PHE A 50 -31.59 -32.75 -17.27
CA PHE A 50 -32.74 -33.15 -18.09
C PHE A 50 -33.98 -33.40 -17.25
N ASN A 51 -33.84 -33.71 -15.96
CA ASN A 51 -34.95 -33.86 -15.05
C ASN A 51 -35.47 -32.48 -14.59
N PRO A 52 -36.62 -32.00 -15.11
CA PRO A 52 -37.13 -30.68 -14.76
C PRO A 52 -37.50 -30.57 -13.28
N LYS A 53 -37.77 -31.70 -12.60
CA LYS A 53 -38.08 -31.75 -11.17
C LYS A 53 -36.82 -31.64 -10.28
N ASP A 54 -35.64 -31.92 -10.85
CA ASP A 54 -34.36 -31.98 -10.12
C ASP A 54 -33.36 -30.88 -10.52
N ASN A 55 -33.83 -29.82 -11.20
CA ASN A 55 -33.03 -28.64 -11.57
C ASN A 55 -32.45 -27.84 -10.37
N SER A 56 -32.42 -28.41 -9.16
CA SER A 56 -31.79 -27.88 -7.96
C SER A 56 -30.29 -28.24 -7.81
N VAL A 57 -29.79 -29.28 -8.49
CA VAL A 57 -28.51 -29.94 -8.13
C VAL A 57 -27.24 -29.14 -8.48
N ASN A 58 -27.32 -28.03 -9.21
CA ASN A 58 -26.17 -27.12 -9.44
C ASN A 58 -26.39 -25.66 -9.01
N LYS A 59 -27.45 -25.37 -8.24
CA LYS A 59 -27.36 -24.20 -7.37
C LYS A 59 -26.41 -24.63 -6.26
N ARG A 60 -25.18 -24.10 -6.25
CA ARG A 60 -24.34 -24.01 -5.04
C ARG A 60 -25.32 -23.86 -3.89
N VAL A 61 -25.32 -24.78 -2.93
CA VAL A 61 -26.23 -24.71 -1.78
C VAL A 61 -26.05 -23.30 -1.23
N SER A 62 -26.94 -22.41 -1.63
CA SER A 62 -26.85 -21.02 -1.26
C SER A 62 -27.07 -21.09 0.23
N PRO A 63 -26.15 -20.54 1.05
CA PRO A 63 -26.30 -20.57 2.50
C PRO A 63 -27.76 -20.29 2.81
N LYS A 64 -28.43 -21.25 3.50
CA LYS A 64 -29.88 -21.25 3.68
C LYS A 64 -30.32 -19.82 3.91
N GLN A 65 -31.11 -19.27 2.99
CA GLN A 65 -31.50 -17.87 3.07
C GLN A 65 -32.21 -17.68 4.40
N LYS A 66 -31.72 -16.75 5.23
CA LYS A 66 -32.27 -16.53 6.58
C LYS A 66 -33.75 -16.10 6.56
N PHE A 67 -34.22 -15.56 5.43
CA PHE A 67 -35.61 -15.11 5.21
C PHE A 67 -35.97 -15.22 3.72
N THR A 68 -37.27 -15.27 3.40
CA THR A 68 -37.79 -15.33 2.02
C THR A 68 -37.73 -13.97 1.32
N ASP A 69 -37.88 -13.94 -0.01
CA ASP A 69 -37.95 -12.66 -0.74
C ASP A 69 -39.27 -11.95 -0.45
N GLU A 70 -40.34 -12.70 -0.18
CA GLU A 70 -41.66 -12.21 0.24
C GLU A 70 -41.56 -11.42 1.55
N PHE A 71 -40.91 -11.98 2.57
CA PHE A 71 -40.66 -11.27 3.82
C PHE A 71 -39.91 -9.95 3.62
N LEU A 72 -38.95 -9.91 2.69
CA LEU A 72 -38.22 -8.68 2.39
C LEU A 72 -39.09 -7.64 1.68
N ILE A 73 -39.97 -8.09 0.79
CA ILE A 73 -40.90 -7.23 0.07
C ILE A 73 -41.86 -6.58 1.06
N ASP A 74 -42.47 -7.39 1.93
CA ASP A 74 -43.42 -6.93 2.95
C ASP A 74 -42.72 -5.97 3.92
N LEU A 75 -41.54 -6.34 4.44
CA LEU A 75 -40.77 -5.50 5.36
C LEU A 75 -40.47 -4.11 4.78
N VAL A 76 -40.13 -4.01 3.50
CA VAL A 76 -39.82 -2.71 2.87
C VAL A 76 -41.10 -1.93 2.51
N ASN A 77 -42.15 -2.60 2.07
CA ASN A 77 -43.40 -1.95 1.67
C ASN A 77 -44.22 -1.47 2.88
N GLU A 78 -44.24 -2.23 3.97
CA GLU A 78 -44.90 -1.84 5.23
C GLU A 78 -44.12 -0.76 5.97
N ASN A 79 -42.81 -0.66 5.74
CA ASN A 79 -41.94 0.28 6.43
C ASN A 79 -41.11 1.10 5.42
N PRO A 80 -41.77 1.92 4.57
CA PRO A 80 -41.07 2.73 3.56
C PRO A 80 -40.08 3.71 4.20
N ASP A 81 -40.24 3.95 5.51
CA ASP A 81 -39.41 4.88 6.24
C ASP A 81 -38.06 4.37 6.71
N LEU A 82 -37.85 3.06 6.72
CA LEU A 82 -36.62 2.47 7.24
C LEU A 82 -35.44 2.65 6.30
N ASN A 83 -34.28 2.94 6.88
CA ASN A 83 -33.02 2.93 6.17
C ASN A 83 -32.47 1.48 6.04
N MET A 84 -31.48 1.30 5.16
CA MET A 84 -30.93 -0.03 4.84
C MET A 84 -30.36 -0.76 6.07
N ALA A 85 -29.87 -0.02 7.07
CA ALA A 85 -29.32 -0.61 8.29
C ALA A 85 -30.42 -1.12 9.22
N GLU A 86 -31.54 -0.40 9.32
CA GLU A 86 -32.70 -0.83 10.09
C GLU A 86 -33.35 -2.08 9.47
N ILE A 87 -33.57 -2.07 8.14
CA ILE A 87 -34.08 -3.25 7.42
C ILE A 87 -33.14 -4.45 7.62
N ALA A 88 -31.83 -4.23 7.56
CA ALA A 88 -30.84 -5.28 7.78
C ALA A 88 -30.85 -5.82 9.22
N LYS A 89 -31.08 -4.94 10.21
CA LYS A 89 -31.20 -5.31 11.62
C LYS A 89 -32.46 -6.16 11.86
N ILE A 90 -33.60 -5.78 11.28
CA ILE A 90 -34.86 -6.54 11.40
C ILE A 90 -34.73 -7.91 10.74
N ALA A 91 -34.08 -7.99 9.58
CA ALA A 91 -33.87 -9.22 8.83
C ALA A 91 -32.64 -10.05 9.29
N ASP A 92 -32.01 -9.67 10.41
CA ASP A 92 -30.79 -10.29 10.96
C ASP A 92 -29.71 -10.62 9.91
N CYS A 93 -29.39 -9.63 9.07
CA CYS A 93 -28.37 -9.79 8.04
C CYS A 93 -27.60 -8.49 7.79
N SER A 94 -26.65 -8.50 6.84
CA SER A 94 -25.89 -7.30 6.51
C SER A 94 -26.62 -6.40 5.51
N CYS A 95 -26.40 -5.08 5.57
CA CYS A 95 -26.93 -4.11 4.59
C CYS A 95 -26.61 -4.50 3.13
N SER A 96 -25.46 -5.14 2.91
CA SER A 96 -25.04 -5.61 1.59
C SER A 96 -25.90 -6.75 1.06
N VAL A 97 -26.39 -7.63 1.94
CA VAL A 97 -27.30 -8.73 1.61
C VAL A 97 -28.67 -8.16 1.23
N ILE A 98 -29.23 -7.27 2.04
CA ILE A 98 -30.49 -6.58 1.73
C ILE A 98 -30.41 -5.85 0.40
N SER A 99 -29.39 -5.01 0.19
CA SER A 99 -29.24 -4.25 -1.06
C SER A 99 -29.14 -5.15 -2.29
N ARG A 100 -28.41 -6.27 -2.19
CA ARG A 100 -28.33 -7.25 -3.27
C ARG A 100 -29.67 -7.93 -3.52
N ARG A 101 -30.40 -8.30 -2.47
CA ARG A 101 -31.70 -8.97 -2.58
C ARG A 101 -32.76 -8.06 -3.18
N ILE A 102 -32.88 -6.81 -2.74
CA ILE A 102 -33.79 -5.82 -3.35
C ILE A 102 -33.53 -5.68 -4.85
N LYS A 103 -32.25 -5.62 -5.27
CA LYS A 103 -31.89 -5.59 -6.70
C LYS A 103 -32.29 -6.85 -7.46
N ASN A 104 -32.17 -8.02 -6.83
CA ASN A 104 -32.56 -9.29 -7.45
C ASN A 104 -34.08 -9.40 -7.58
N VAL A 105 -34.82 -9.02 -6.54
CA VAL A 105 -36.29 -8.99 -6.54
C VAL A 105 -36.82 -8.05 -7.63
N ASN A 106 -36.20 -6.88 -7.79
CA ASN A 106 -36.57 -5.90 -8.83
C ASN A 106 -35.98 -6.18 -10.23
N LYS A 107 -35.27 -7.29 -10.42
CA LYS A 107 -34.57 -7.57 -11.69
C LYS A 107 -35.51 -7.74 -12.88
N HIS A 108 -36.71 -8.28 -12.63
CA HIS A 108 -37.69 -8.59 -13.68
C HIS A 108 -38.90 -7.66 -13.64
N VAL A 109 -39.39 -7.32 -12.44
CA VAL A 109 -40.50 -6.40 -12.21
C VAL A 109 -40.20 -5.64 -10.93
N GLU A 110 -40.46 -4.32 -10.89
CA GLU A 110 -40.32 -3.53 -9.67
C GLU A 110 -41.37 -3.98 -8.64
N ARG A 111 -40.97 -4.81 -7.67
CA ARG A 111 -41.83 -5.29 -6.57
C ARG A 111 -41.62 -4.51 -5.27
N VAL A 112 -40.48 -3.82 -5.14
CA VAL A 112 -40.11 -3.06 -3.94
C VAL A 112 -39.62 -1.67 -4.34
N ARG A 113 -40.30 -0.62 -3.88
CA ARG A 113 -39.88 0.77 -4.10
C ARG A 113 -38.99 1.29 -2.97
N TYR A 114 -37.76 0.78 -2.91
CA TYR A 114 -36.79 1.28 -1.94
C TYR A 114 -36.09 2.55 -2.44
N ARG A 115 -36.37 3.69 -1.84
CA ARG A 115 -35.57 4.91 -2.03
C ARG A 115 -34.38 4.89 -1.06
N LYS A 116 -33.17 5.02 -1.59
CA LYS A 116 -31.96 5.08 -0.75
C LYS A 116 -32.02 6.30 0.16
N LYS A 117 -32.41 6.09 1.41
CA LYS A 117 -32.38 7.12 2.44
C LYS A 117 -30.93 7.38 2.80
N VAL A 118 -30.51 8.63 2.64
CA VAL A 118 -29.26 9.10 3.24
C VAL A 118 -29.46 8.95 4.74
N LEU A 119 -28.54 8.26 5.42
CA LEU A 119 -28.59 8.03 6.86
C LEU A 119 -28.75 9.40 7.54
N GLN A 120 -29.97 9.75 7.95
CA GLN A 120 -30.21 10.94 8.74
C GLN A 120 -29.61 10.63 10.11
N LYS A 121 -28.50 11.27 10.45
CA LYS A 121 -27.80 11.11 11.73
C LYS A 121 -28.61 11.75 12.87
N ASN A 122 -29.86 11.33 13.06
CA ASN A 122 -30.74 11.79 14.13
C ASN A 122 -30.81 10.79 15.30
N THR A 123 -29.83 9.90 15.44
CA THR A 123 -29.68 9.14 16.68
C THR A 123 -29.05 10.03 17.74
N GLN A 124 -29.90 10.53 18.64
CA GLN A 124 -29.54 10.93 20.00
C GLN A 124 -28.85 9.75 20.71
N PHE A 125 -27.54 9.60 20.52
CA PHE A 125 -26.67 8.91 21.46
C PHE A 125 -25.88 9.99 22.20
N PRO A 126 -25.98 10.09 23.55
CA PRO A 126 -25.41 11.22 24.31
C PRO A 126 -23.88 11.16 24.48
N PHE A 127 -23.17 10.29 23.78
CA PHE A 127 -21.71 10.20 23.85
C PHE A 127 -21.09 9.99 22.47
N GLN A 128 -21.15 11.03 21.65
CA GLN A 128 -20.10 11.32 20.68
C GLN A 128 -20.08 12.83 20.50
N THR A 129 -19.02 13.42 21.02
CA THR A 129 -18.65 14.83 20.92
C THR A 129 -19.13 15.43 19.61
N LEU A 130 -19.84 16.55 19.71
CA LEU A 130 -20.11 17.50 18.62
C LEU A 130 -18.86 17.67 17.76
N GLN A 131 -18.68 16.81 16.76
CA GLN A 131 -17.75 17.07 15.68
C GLN A 131 -18.45 18.16 14.88
N PRO A 132 -17.91 19.38 14.83
CA PRO A 132 -18.46 20.44 14.01
C PRO A 132 -18.72 19.86 12.63
N LYS A 133 -19.89 20.11 12.06
CA LYS A 133 -20.14 19.75 10.66
C LYS A 133 -18.93 20.28 9.89
N PHE A 134 -18.26 19.41 9.14
CA PHE A 134 -17.08 19.78 8.36
C PHE A 134 -17.53 20.63 7.16
N THR A 135 -18.02 21.83 7.46
CA THR A 135 -18.55 22.80 6.50
C THR A 135 -17.40 23.40 5.72
N ASP A 136 -17.75 24.02 4.61
CA ASP A 136 -16.76 24.70 3.79
C ASP A 136 -16.20 25.91 4.55
N GLU A 137 -17.03 26.64 5.33
CA GLU A 137 -16.56 27.73 6.21
C GLU A 137 -15.56 27.23 7.25
N PHE A 138 -15.79 26.07 7.86
CA PHE A 138 -14.85 25.51 8.83
C PHE A 138 -13.49 25.24 8.18
N LEU A 139 -13.45 24.64 7.00
CA LEU A 139 -12.20 24.35 6.31
C LEU A 139 -11.50 25.62 5.80
N ILE A 140 -12.26 26.61 5.32
CA ILE A 140 -11.76 27.94 4.93
C ILE A 140 -11.08 28.60 6.14
N ASN A 141 -11.78 28.70 7.27
CA ASN A 141 -11.26 29.31 8.49
C ASN A 141 -10.05 28.54 9.01
N LEU A 142 -10.10 27.21 9.03
CA LEU A 142 -8.99 26.38 9.47
C LEU A 142 -7.71 26.63 8.66
N ILE A 143 -7.84 26.88 7.36
CA ILE A 143 -6.72 27.20 6.46
C ILE A 143 -6.24 28.63 6.66
N ASN A 144 -7.15 29.59 6.81
CA ASN A 144 -6.83 31.01 7.01
C ASN A 144 -6.15 31.26 8.36
N GLU A 145 -6.57 30.56 9.41
CA GLU A 145 -5.95 30.61 10.74
C GLU A 145 -4.63 29.86 10.81
N ASN A 146 -4.43 28.89 9.91
CA ASN A 146 -3.25 28.03 9.91
C ASN A 146 -2.63 27.93 8.52
N PRO A 147 -2.24 29.07 7.90
CA PRO A 147 -1.64 29.06 6.56
C PRO A 147 -0.32 28.29 6.58
N GLY A 148 0.24 28.06 7.77
CA GLY A 148 1.39 27.24 8.16
C GLY A 148 1.29 25.74 7.87
N LEU A 149 0.08 25.14 7.83
CA LEU A 149 -0.07 23.69 7.96
C LEU A 149 -0.03 22.91 6.64
N SER A 150 0.57 21.71 6.70
CA SER A 150 0.43 20.72 5.64
C SER A 150 -0.97 20.10 5.64
N ILE A 151 -1.37 19.46 4.53
CA ILE A 151 -2.65 18.72 4.46
C ILE A 151 -2.76 17.69 5.58
N ALA A 152 -1.63 17.11 6.02
CA ALA A 152 -1.61 16.19 7.14
C ALA A 152 -1.93 16.89 8.47
N GLY A 153 -1.41 18.10 8.67
CA GLY A 153 -1.73 18.94 9.84
C GLY A 153 -3.19 19.38 9.84
N LEU A 154 -3.70 19.85 8.70
CA LEU A 154 -5.11 20.22 8.54
C LEU A 154 -6.03 19.03 8.79
N ALA A 155 -5.71 17.85 8.23
CA ALA A 155 -6.47 16.61 8.45
C ALA A 155 -6.49 16.21 9.94
N LYS A 156 -5.39 16.42 10.66
CA LYS A 156 -5.31 16.14 12.09
C LYS A 156 -6.13 17.13 12.93
N LEU A 157 -6.13 18.42 12.59
CA LEU A 157 -6.95 19.42 13.28
C LEU A 157 -8.45 19.24 13.00
N ALA A 158 -8.79 18.83 11.78
CA ALA A 158 -10.14 18.55 11.35
C ALA A 158 -10.65 17.14 11.71
N ASP A 159 -9.84 16.35 12.41
CA ASP A 159 -10.10 14.94 12.75
C ASP A 159 -10.66 14.11 11.57
N CYS A 160 -10.01 14.22 10.41
CA CYS A 160 -10.44 13.55 9.19
C CYS A 160 -9.27 13.02 8.34
N SER A 161 -9.59 12.39 7.22
CA SER A 161 -8.58 11.85 6.30
C SER A 161 -7.99 12.95 5.41
N LYS A 162 -6.71 12.82 5.03
CA LYS A 162 -6.07 13.70 4.03
C LYS A 162 -6.87 13.78 2.72
N SER A 163 -7.44 12.66 2.28
CA SER A 163 -8.29 12.61 1.09
C SER A 163 -9.58 13.41 1.24
N THR A 164 -10.13 13.51 2.45
CA THR A 164 -11.32 14.34 2.73
C THR A 164 -10.97 15.82 2.55
N ILE A 165 -9.86 16.28 3.12
CA ILE A 165 -9.36 17.66 2.95
C ILE A 165 -9.16 17.97 1.45
N TYR A 166 -8.46 17.11 0.71
CA TYR A 166 -8.22 17.32 -0.73
C TYR A 166 -9.50 17.45 -1.54
N LYS A 167 -10.46 16.54 -1.31
CA LYS A 167 -11.75 16.58 -2.03
C LYS A 167 -12.53 17.85 -1.72
N ARG A 168 -12.58 18.26 -0.45
CA ARG A 168 -13.32 19.47 -0.04
C ARG A 168 -12.65 20.74 -0.55
N LEU A 169 -11.32 20.85 -0.45
CA LEU A 169 -10.59 21.95 -1.09
C LEU A 169 -10.84 22.04 -2.60
N SER A 170 -10.83 20.90 -3.29
CA SER A 170 -11.13 20.87 -4.73
C SER A 170 -12.58 21.26 -5.04
N GLN A 171 -13.53 20.98 -4.14
CA GLN A 171 -14.93 21.38 -4.30
C GLN A 171 -15.11 22.88 -4.04
N ILE A 172 -14.52 23.39 -2.95
CA ILE A 172 -14.54 24.81 -2.60
C ILE A 172 -13.97 25.65 -3.74
N ASN A 173 -12.85 25.22 -4.32
CA ASN A 173 -12.19 25.96 -5.41
C ASN A 173 -12.72 25.61 -6.81
N SER A 174 -13.81 24.85 -6.94
CA SER A 174 -14.34 24.46 -8.26
C SER A 174 -15.15 25.55 -8.96
N GLY A 175 -15.63 26.55 -8.21
CA GLY A 175 -16.27 27.75 -8.76
C GLY A 175 -15.26 28.89 -8.81
N ASP A 176 -15.19 29.64 -7.71
CA ASP A 176 -14.19 30.68 -7.52
C ASP A 176 -13.06 30.17 -6.63
N ASN A 177 -11.86 30.74 -6.80
CA ASN A 177 -10.69 30.34 -6.03
C ASN A 177 -10.76 30.94 -4.61
N ILE A 178 -11.70 30.44 -3.80
CA ILE A 178 -12.04 30.97 -2.47
C ILE A 178 -10.92 30.71 -1.46
N VAL A 179 -10.21 29.57 -1.57
CA VAL A 179 -9.13 29.20 -0.65
C VAL A 179 -7.83 28.98 -1.39
N CYS A 180 -6.89 29.92 -1.19
CA CYS A 180 -5.53 29.79 -1.72
C CYS A 180 -4.68 28.88 -0.82
N TYR A 181 -4.97 27.57 -0.85
CA TYR A 181 -4.16 26.59 -0.13
C TYR A 181 -2.93 26.18 -0.93
N ILE A 182 -1.75 26.60 -0.48
CA ILE A 182 -0.48 26.16 -1.08
C ILE A 182 -0.07 24.83 -0.47
N ASN A 183 -0.07 23.76 -1.27
CA ASN A 183 0.30 22.43 -0.80
C ASN A 183 1.75 22.38 -0.31
N LYS A 184 1.92 22.33 1.01
CA LYS A 184 3.25 22.39 1.65
C LYS A 184 4.07 21.11 1.54
N ASN A 185 3.45 19.98 1.21
CA ASN A 185 4.22 18.77 0.91
C ASN A 185 5.08 18.95 -0.36
N LEU A 186 4.82 20.00 -1.15
CA LEU A 186 5.66 20.42 -2.27
C LEU A 186 6.65 21.53 -1.91
N GLN A 187 6.52 22.19 -0.74
CA GLN A 187 7.34 23.36 -0.36
C GLN A 187 8.53 23.05 0.55
N VAL A 188 8.72 21.81 1.02
CA VAL A 188 9.94 21.48 1.75
C VAL A 188 11.07 21.28 0.73
N GLY A 189 11.66 22.40 0.30
CA GLY A 189 12.99 22.46 -0.33
C GLY A 189 13.06 22.74 -1.83
N VAL A 190 11.95 22.94 -2.54
CA VAL A 190 12.01 23.29 -3.96
C VAL A 190 11.55 24.73 -4.14
N PRO A 191 12.46 25.70 -4.34
CA PRO A 191 12.05 27.04 -4.75
C PRO A 191 11.17 26.90 -5.99
N LYS A 192 10.02 27.60 -5.99
CA LYS A 192 9.27 27.82 -7.23
C LYS A 192 10.24 28.59 -8.13
N PHE A 193 10.92 27.88 -9.03
CA PHE A 193 11.78 28.54 -9.97
C PHE A 193 10.93 29.39 -10.91
N THR A 194 11.42 30.59 -11.21
CA THR A 194 10.76 31.50 -12.14
C THR A 194 10.82 30.95 -13.56
N ASP A 195 9.99 31.47 -14.47
CA ASP A 195 10.12 31.12 -15.89
C ASP A 195 11.51 31.44 -16.41
N GLU A 196 12.05 32.58 -15.97
CA GLU A 196 13.38 33.03 -16.31
C GLU A 196 14.47 32.06 -15.84
N PHE A 197 14.36 31.53 -14.62
CA PHE A 197 15.25 30.46 -14.18
C PHE A 197 15.13 29.22 -15.07
N LEU A 198 13.92 28.81 -15.46
CA LEU A 198 13.76 27.63 -16.31
C LEU A 198 14.31 27.86 -17.72
N ILE A 199 14.09 29.05 -18.27
CA ILE A 199 14.62 29.47 -19.57
C ILE A 199 16.15 29.43 -19.54
N ASN A 200 16.76 30.04 -18.51
CA ASN A 200 18.21 30.07 -18.34
C ASN A 200 18.77 28.67 -18.12
N LEU A 201 18.12 27.84 -17.30
CA LEU A 201 18.54 26.46 -17.07
C LEU A 201 18.56 25.64 -18.36
N ILE A 202 17.60 25.88 -19.27
CA ILE A 202 17.53 25.19 -20.56
C ILE A 202 18.56 25.74 -21.55
N SER A 203 18.74 27.07 -21.60
CA SER A 203 19.72 27.71 -22.50
C SER A 203 21.16 27.39 -22.11
N GLU A 204 21.47 27.30 -20.83
CA GLU A 204 22.79 26.92 -20.30
C GLU A 204 23.10 25.42 -20.48
N ASN A 205 22.07 24.58 -20.69
CA ASN A 205 22.23 23.13 -20.77
C ASN A 205 21.52 22.54 -22.01
N PRO A 206 21.90 22.98 -23.24
CA PRO A 206 21.30 22.46 -24.46
C PRO A 206 21.57 20.95 -24.54
N GLY A 207 20.51 20.16 -24.78
CA GLY A 207 20.60 18.69 -24.84
C GLY A 207 20.25 17.96 -23.55
N PHE A 208 20.00 18.66 -22.43
CA PHE A 208 19.57 17.98 -21.21
C PHE A 208 18.17 17.39 -21.35
N SER A 209 18.03 16.12 -20.98
CA SER A 209 16.72 15.49 -20.91
C SER A 209 15.88 16.14 -19.80
N MET A 210 14.55 16.09 -19.96
CA MET A 210 13.57 16.54 -18.94
C MET A 210 13.88 16.01 -17.54
N GLY A 211 14.48 14.81 -17.45
CA GLY A 211 14.88 14.21 -16.19
C GLY A 211 16.06 14.87 -15.51
N ARG A 212 17.08 15.28 -16.28
CA ARG A 212 18.23 16.02 -15.75
C ARG A 212 17.83 17.43 -15.34
N LEU A 213 17.04 18.12 -16.18
CA LEU A 213 16.50 19.45 -15.85
C LEU A 213 15.68 19.41 -14.55
N ALA A 214 14.81 18.42 -14.39
CA ALA A 214 14.04 18.25 -13.16
C ALA A 214 14.93 18.04 -11.92
N LYS A 215 16.02 17.26 -12.07
CA LYS A 215 16.98 17.03 -10.97
C LYS A 215 17.73 18.31 -10.60
N LEU A 216 18.16 19.11 -11.58
CA LEU A 216 18.85 20.39 -11.35
C LEU A 216 17.91 21.42 -10.71
N ALA A 217 16.68 21.52 -11.21
CA ALA A 217 15.66 22.41 -10.66
C ALA A 217 15.04 21.91 -9.34
N GLY A 218 15.50 20.76 -8.81
CA GLY A 218 14.98 20.16 -7.58
C GLY A 218 13.50 19.73 -7.65
N CYS A 219 12.91 19.54 -8.83
CA CYS A 219 11.48 19.31 -8.99
C CYS A 219 11.16 18.01 -9.79
N THR A 220 9.90 17.81 -10.16
CA THR A 220 9.49 16.63 -10.95
C THR A 220 9.53 16.90 -12.45
N LYS A 221 9.72 15.85 -13.26
CA LYS A 221 9.70 15.94 -14.73
C LYS A 221 8.39 16.53 -15.28
N SER A 222 7.28 16.19 -14.64
CA SER A 222 5.96 16.75 -14.98
C SER A 222 5.86 18.24 -14.68
N THR A 223 6.46 18.72 -13.59
CA THR A 223 6.50 20.15 -13.25
C THR A 223 7.23 20.95 -14.32
N ILE A 224 8.44 20.52 -14.71
CA ILE A 224 9.19 21.15 -15.80
C ILE A 224 8.38 21.13 -17.09
N SER A 225 7.85 19.97 -17.49
CA SER A 225 7.10 19.83 -18.74
C SER A 225 5.87 20.74 -18.79
N ASN A 226 5.13 20.85 -17.68
CA ASN A 226 3.94 21.70 -17.62
C ASN A 226 4.33 23.18 -17.64
N ARG A 227 5.43 23.55 -16.98
CA ARG A 227 5.90 24.94 -16.98
C ARG A 227 6.41 25.37 -18.35
N ILE A 228 7.18 24.52 -19.05
CA ILE A 228 7.59 24.77 -20.44
C ILE A 228 6.37 24.95 -21.35
N LYS A 229 5.33 24.13 -21.19
CA LYS A 229 4.09 24.29 -21.98
C LYS A 229 3.42 25.64 -21.74
N LEU A 230 3.39 26.09 -20.50
CA LEU A 230 2.81 27.39 -20.14
C LEU A 230 3.65 28.56 -20.71
N ILE A 231 4.97 28.50 -20.55
CA ILE A 231 5.87 29.49 -21.15
C ILE A 231 5.68 29.53 -22.68
N ASN A 232 5.57 28.36 -23.31
CA ASN A 232 5.37 28.26 -24.76
C ASN A 232 3.98 28.67 -25.22
N SER A 233 2.95 28.70 -24.37
CA SER A 233 1.63 29.21 -24.76
C SER A 233 1.59 30.73 -24.85
N GLU A 234 2.51 31.42 -24.18
CA GLU A 234 2.61 32.89 -24.19
C GLU A 234 3.61 33.41 -25.25
N ARG A 235 4.37 32.51 -25.89
CA ARG A 235 5.40 32.85 -26.88
C ARG A 235 4.92 32.58 -28.30
N THR A 236 5.42 33.39 -29.24
CA THR A 236 5.31 33.13 -30.69
C THR A 236 5.99 31.82 -31.07
N ASP A 237 5.56 31.20 -32.18
CA ASP A 237 6.07 29.90 -32.62
C ASP A 237 7.60 29.86 -32.76
N ASP A 238 8.21 30.94 -33.24
CA ASP A 238 9.66 31.06 -33.44
C ASP A 238 10.47 31.09 -32.14
N ASN A 239 9.82 31.44 -31.02
CA ASN A 239 10.46 31.61 -29.70
C ASN A 239 10.13 30.48 -28.72
N LYS A 240 9.42 29.45 -29.17
CA LYS A 240 9.05 28.31 -28.31
C LYS A 240 10.30 27.54 -27.88
N ILE A 241 10.38 27.30 -26.58
CA ILE A 241 11.43 26.48 -25.99
C ILE A 241 11.22 25.04 -26.46
N THR A 242 12.13 24.56 -27.29
CA THR A 242 12.17 23.16 -27.71
C THR A 242 13.31 22.47 -26.98
N LEU A 243 12.97 21.44 -26.20
CA LEU A 243 14.00 20.56 -25.66
C LEU A 243 14.43 19.60 -26.76
N GLN A 244 15.74 19.46 -26.95
CA GLN A 244 16.28 18.37 -27.76
C GLN A 244 15.69 17.05 -27.25
N LYS A 245 14.93 16.39 -28.13
CA LYS A 245 14.45 15.05 -27.83
C LYS A 245 15.69 14.17 -27.71
N ASP A 246 15.84 13.56 -26.54
CA ASP A 246 16.86 12.56 -26.27
C ASP A 246 16.94 11.61 -27.49
N PRO A 247 18.05 11.57 -28.24
CA PRO A 247 18.11 10.83 -29.51
C PRO A 247 17.82 9.34 -29.27
N SER A 248 18.09 8.85 -28.07
CA SER A 248 17.74 7.51 -27.56
C SER A 248 16.23 7.23 -27.51
N LYS A 249 15.38 8.26 -27.58
CA LYS A 249 13.92 8.19 -27.51
C LYS A 249 13.20 8.57 -28.78
N THR A 250 13.90 8.81 -29.89
CA THR A 250 13.23 8.68 -31.17
C THR A 250 12.76 7.24 -31.25
N SER A 251 11.45 7.02 -31.09
CA SER A 251 10.87 5.69 -31.16
C SER A 251 11.31 5.13 -32.50
N LYS A 252 12.19 4.12 -32.51
CA LYS A 252 12.51 3.40 -33.74
C LYS A 252 11.16 3.03 -34.35
N LYS A 253 10.85 3.64 -35.50
CA LYS A 253 9.63 3.34 -36.21
C LYS A 253 9.84 1.90 -36.69
N PHE A 254 9.11 0.97 -36.10
CA PHE A 254 9.01 -0.37 -36.63
C PHE A 254 7.81 -0.42 -37.57
N THR A 255 7.91 -1.20 -38.64
CA THR A 255 6.83 -1.41 -39.60
C THR A 255 5.80 -2.39 -39.04
N ASP A 256 4.58 -2.37 -39.59
CA ASP A 256 3.57 -3.32 -39.16
C ASP A 256 3.98 -4.75 -39.51
N GLU A 257 4.66 -4.95 -40.64
CA GLU A 257 5.24 -6.21 -41.08
C GLU A 257 6.22 -6.78 -40.04
N PHE A 258 7.11 -5.94 -39.49
CA PHE A 258 8.02 -6.35 -38.43
C PHE A 258 7.25 -6.85 -37.20
N LEU A 259 6.21 -6.13 -36.77
CA LEU A 259 5.45 -6.51 -35.60
C LEU A 259 4.58 -7.75 -35.84
N ILE A 260 4.02 -7.90 -37.04
CA ILE A 260 3.27 -9.09 -37.47
C ILE A 260 4.19 -10.32 -37.41
N ASN A 261 5.37 -10.25 -38.03
CA ASN A 261 6.34 -11.35 -38.05
C ASN A 261 6.82 -11.68 -36.64
N LEU A 262 7.19 -10.66 -35.85
CA LEU A 262 7.65 -10.84 -34.47
C LEU A 262 6.61 -11.60 -33.62
N VAL A 263 5.32 -11.31 -33.79
CA VAL A 263 4.25 -12.00 -33.06
C VAL A 263 3.99 -13.40 -33.60
N ASN A 264 3.97 -13.58 -34.92
CA ASN A 264 3.68 -14.87 -35.55
C ASN A 264 4.80 -15.90 -35.32
N GLU A 265 6.06 -15.46 -35.32
CA GLU A 265 7.22 -16.28 -35.00
C GLU A 265 7.31 -16.61 -33.50
N ASN A 266 6.67 -15.79 -32.65
CA ASN A 266 6.78 -15.91 -31.20
C ASN A 266 5.42 -15.87 -30.48
N PRO A 267 4.48 -16.79 -30.79
CA PRO A 267 3.13 -16.77 -30.23
C PRO A 267 3.12 -16.91 -28.71
N ASP A 268 4.20 -17.44 -28.11
CA ASP A 268 4.38 -17.67 -26.68
C ASP A 268 5.03 -16.51 -25.90
N LEU A 269 5.45 -15.43 -26.57
CA LEU A 269 5.92 -14.23 -25.87
C LEU A 269 4.80 -13.36 -25.28
N SER A 270 5.06 -12.82 -24.09
CA SER A 270 4.22 -11.82 -23.46
C SER A 270 4.41 -10.45 -24.10
N MET A 271 3.44 -9.55 -23.90
CA MET A 271 3.51 -8.19 -24.42
C MET A 271 4.75 -7.40 -23.94
N ASN A 272 5.28 -7.74 -22.75
CA ASN A 272 6.52 -7.13 -22.25
C ASN A 272 7.74 -7.65 -23.00
N GLN A 273 7.78 -8.96 -23.30
CA GLN A 273 8.88 -9.55 -24.06
C GLN A 273 8.89 -9.03 -25.50
N LEU A 274 7.73 -8.96 -26.15
CA LEU A 274 7.59 -8.35 -27.47
C LEU A 274 8.05 -6.90 -27.48
N ALA A 275 7.68 -6.12 -26.45
CA ALA A 275 8.11 -4.74 -26.29
C ALA A 275 9.62 -4.59 -26.12
N ASN A 276 10.25 -5.50 -25.36
CA ASN A 276 11.70 -5.53 -25.20
C ASN A 276 12.41 -5.87 -26.52
N LEU A 277 11.92 -6.87 -27.26
CA LEU A 277 12.49 -7.25 -28.56
C LEU A 277 12.36 -6.12 -29.60
N ALA A 278 11.23 -5.43 -29.62
CA ALA A 278 11.01 -4.29 -30.50
C ALA A 278 11.63 -2.97 -29.97
N ASN A 279 12.26 -2.99 -28.79
CA ASN A 279 12.78 -1.82 -28.09
C ASN A 279 11.79 -0.64 -28.00
N VAL A 280 10.54 -0.93 -27.67
CA VAL A 280 9.47 0.07 -27.49
C VAL A 280 8.66 -0.21 -26.23
N SER A 281 7.74 0.68 -25.90
CA SER A 281 6.86 0.45 -24.74
C SER A 281 5.84 -0.65 -25.02
N ARG A 282 5.48 -1.43 -23.99
CA ARG A 282 4.37 -2.39 -24.01
C ARG A 282 3.08 -1.77 -24.55
N VAL A 283 2.78 -0.53 -24.16
CA VAL A 283 1.57 0.19 -24.58
C VAL A 283 1.61 0.48 -26.08
N THR A 284 2.77 0.81 -26.62
CA THR A 284 2.98 1.03 -28.06
C THR A 284 2.68 -0.23 -28.85
N ILE A 285 3.26 -1.38 -28.45
CA ILE A 285 2.97 -2.68 -29.09
C ILE A 285 1.48 -3.00 -29.04
N PHE A 286 0.86 -2.88 -27.87
CA PHE A 286 -0.57 -3.19 -27.71
C PHE A 286 -1.45 -2.30 -28.60
N ARG A 287 -1.19 -0.99 -28.63
CA ARG A 287 -1.93 -0.06 -29.49
C ARG A 287 -1.74 -0.39 -30.96
N ARG A 288 -0.50 -0.70 -31.37
CA ARG A 288 -0.21 -0.99 -32.78
C ARG A 288 -0.81 -2.32 -33.23
N LEU A 289 -0.73 -3.38 -32.44
CA LEU A 289 -1.44 -4.65 -32.71
C LEU A 289 -2.95 -4.45 -32.82
N LYS A 290 -3.54 -3.61 -31.95
CA LYS A 290 -4.96 -3.29 -32.03
C LYS A 290 -5.32 -2.54 -33.32
N GLN A 291 -4.47 -1.63 -33.78
CA GLN A 291 -4.64 -0.91 -35.06
C GLN A 291 -4.51 -1.85 -36.25
N ILE A 292 -3.47 -2.68 -36.29
CA ILE A 292 -3.27 -3.68 -37.35
C ILE A 292 -4.50 -4.58 -37.48
N ASN A 293 -5.03 -5.07 -36.36
CA ASN A 293 -6.20 -5.95 -36.35
C ASN A 293 -7.54 -5.24 -36.54
N SER A 294 -7.60 -3.90 -36.47
CA SER A 294 -8.86 -3.18 -36.72
C SER A 294 -9.17 -3.02 -38.20
N GLU A 295 -8.16 -3.06 -39.07
CA GLU A 295 -8.34 -2.96 -40.52
C GLU A 295 -8.64 -4.35 -41.11
N ILE A 296 -7.79 -5.33 -40.80
CA ILE A 296 -7.94 -6.74 -41.22
C ILE A 296 -7.31 -7.60 -40.12
N GLU A 297 -7.91 -8.73 -39.74
CA GLU A 297 -7.35 -9.63 -38.72
C GLU A 297 -6.08 -10.33 -39.25
N ARG A 298 -4.94 -9.63 -39.23
CA ARG A 298 -3.63 -10.12 -39.71
C ARG A 298 -2.80 -10.80 -38.62
N VAL A 299 -3.05 -10.50 -37.34
CA VAL A 299 -2.27 -11.04 -36.22
C VAL A 299 -3.18 -11.72 -35.20
N LYS A 300 -3.07 -13.04 -35.06
CA LYS A 300 -3.76 -13.81 -34.02
C LYS A 300 -3.03 -13.73 -32.68
N TYR A 301 -2.88 -12.51 -32.14
CA TYR A 301 -2.31 -12.34 -30.82
C TYR A 301 -3.37 -12.55 -29.73
N VAL A 302 -3.29 -13.67 -29.02
CA VAL A 302 -4.13 -13.90 -27.84
C VAL A 302 -3.54 -13.11 -26.67
N ASN A 303 -4.23 -12.05 -26.23
CA ASN A 303 -3.79 -11.25 -25.11
C ASN A 303 -3.61 -12.10 -23.84
N LYS A 304 -2.37 -12.42 -23.49
CA LYS A 304 -2.04 -13.23 -22.31
C LYS A 304 -2.40 -12.54 -21.00
N SER A 305 -2.58 -11.22 -21.00
CA SER A 305 -3.07 -10.50 -19.82
C SER A 305 -4.57 -10.65 -19.60
N GLU A 306 -5.35 -10.92 -20.65
CA GLU A 306 -6.80 -11.24 -20.57
C GLU A 306 -7.07 -12.70 -20.17
N ARG A 307 -6.07 -13.59 -20.31
CA ARG A 307 -6.10 -14.93 -19.68
C ARG A 307 -6.19 -14.88 -18.15
N LYS A 308 -6.20 -13.71 -17.50
CA LYS A 308 -6.42 -13.55 -16.06
C LYS A 308 -7.71 -14.22 -15.55
N TYR A 309 -8.72 -14.41 -16.40
CA TYR A 309 -9.99 -15.05 -16.01
C TYR A 309 -10.12 -16.52 -16.36
N ARG A 310 -9.28 -17.06 -17.27
CA ARG A 310 -9.21 -18.52 -17.42
C ARG A 310 -8.36 -19.05 -16.27
N LYS A 311 -8.88 -20.04 -15.53
CA LYS A 311 -8.11 -20.72 -14.47
C LYS A 311 -6.82 -21.24 -15.14
N LYS A 312 -5.68 -20.60 -14.89
CA LYS A 312 -4.38 -21.00 -15.48
C LYS A 312 -3.99 -22.43 -15.08
N PHE A 313 -4.52 -22.90 -13.96
CA PHE A 313 -4.42 -24.25 -13.47
C PHE A 313 -5.70 -24.61 -12.71
N THR A 314 -6.02 -25.89 -12.62
CA THR A 314 -7.14 -26.40 -11.83
C THR A 314 -6.79 -26.42 -10.35
N ASP A 315 -7.81 -26.42 -9.49
CA ASP A 315 -7.56 -26.47 -8.04
C ASP A 315 -6.87 -27.81 -7.68
N GLU A 316 -7.14 -28.90 -8.41
CA GLU A 316 -6.47 -30.20 -8.33
C GLU A 316 -4.99 -30.15 -8.67
N TYR A 317 -4.61 -29.40 -9.72
CA TYR A 317 -3.20 -29.20 -10.06
C TYR A 317 -2.46 -28.49 -8.92
N LEU A 318 -3.06 -27.44 -8.35
CA LEU A 318 -2.45 -26.70 -7.25
C LEU A 318 -2.31 -27.54 -5.98
N ILE A 319 -3.33 -28.33 -5.64
CA ILE A 319 -3.30 -29.25 -4.49
C ILE A 319 -2.14 -30.24 -4.64
N ARG A 320 -2.06 -30.89 -5.81
CA ARG A 320 -1.00 -31.86 -6.09
C ARG A 320 0.38 -31.21 -6.07
N LEU A 321 0.54 -30.05 -6.73
CA LEU A 321 1.81 -29.31 -6.75
C LEU A 321 2.32 -29.01 -5.35
N VAL A 322 1.44 -28.60 -4.42
CA VAL A 322 1.85 -28.30 -3.04
C VAL A 322 2.13 -29.58 -2.24
N ASN A 323 1.29 -30.61 -2.36
CA ASN A 323 1.45 -31.85 -1.60
C ASN A 323 2.68 -32.66 -2.03
N GLU A 324 2.99 -32.69 -3.33
CA GLU A 324 4.21 -33.32 -3.84
C GLU A 324 5.47 -32.52 -3.51
N ASN A 325 5.34 -31.22 -3.19
CA ASN A 325 6.47 -30.34 -2.96
C ASN A 325 6.34 -29.54 -1.65
N PRO A 326 6.27 -30.22 -0.50
CA PRO A 326 6.00 -29.59 0.79
C PRO A 326 7.12 -28.66 1.25
N ASN A 327 8.28 -28.63 0.57
CA ASN A 327 9.44 -27.78 0.85
C ASN A 327 9.50 -26.48 0.01
N LEU A 328 8.69 -26.35 -1.04
CA LEU A 328 8.74 -25.16 -1.91
C LEU A 328 8.07 -23.94 -1.28
N ASN A 329 8.68 -22.77 -1.47
CA ASN A 329 8.08 -21.49 -1.07
C ASN A 329 7.10 -20.99 -2.15
N MET A 330 6.36 -19.92 -1.84
CA MET A 330 5.37 -19.35 -2.76
C MET A 330 5.96 -18.90 -4.10
N ASP A 331 7.20 -18.42 -4.13
CA ASP A 331 7.85 -17.96 -5.35
C ASP A 331 8.21 -19.15 -6.27
N ALA A 332 8.75 -20.24 -5.71
CA ALA A 332 9.02 -21.46 -6.47
C ALA A 332 7.74 -22.12 -7.00
N LEU A 333 6.70 -22.22 -6.17
CA LEU A 333 5.38 -22.72 -6.60
C LEU A 333 4.79 -21.85 -7.73
N ALA A 334 4.94 -20.52 -7.62
CA ALA A 334 4.48 -19.59 -8.63
C ALA A 334 5.24 -19.73 -9.96
N ASN A 335 6.55 -19.97 -9.89
CA ASN A 335 7.37 -20.23 -11.07
C ASN A 335 6.97 -21.53 -11.78
N ILE A 336 6.78 -22.63 -11.03
CA ILE A 336 6.35 -23.93 -11.60
C ILE A 336 4.99 -23.81 -12.26
N ALA A 337 4.03 -23.13 -11.60
CA ALA A 337 2.70 -22.92 -12.13
C ALA A 337 2.60 -21.78 -13.17
N ASN A 338 3.72 -21.10 -13.48
CA ASN A 338 3.79 -19.93 -14.37
C ASN A 338 2.73 -18.85 -14.08
N VAL A 339 2.60 -18.51 -12.79
CA VAL A 339 1.68 -17.48 -12.28
C VAL A 339 2.39 -16.55 -11.29
N SER A 340 1.68 -15.53 -10.79
CA SER A 340 2.22 -14.71 -9.71
C SER A 340 2.07 -15.41 -8.35
N LYS A 341 2.98 -15.15 -7.41
CA LYS A 341 2.88 -15.60 -6.01
C LYS A 341 1.55 -15.22 -5.35
N ILE A 342 1.03 -14.03 -5.68
CA ILE A 342 -0.27 -13.54 -5.18
C ILE A 342 -1.41 -14.44 -5.70
N THR A 343 -1.31 -14.91 -6.96
CA THR A 343 -2.28 -15.83 -7.55
C THR A 343 -2.29 -17.18 -6.82
N ILE A 344 -1.12 -17.79 -6.58
CA ILE A 344 -1.03 -19.03 -5.81
C ILE A 344 -1.61 -18.84 -4.41
N SER A 345 -1.18 -17.81 -3.69
CA SER A 345 -1.65 -17.54 -2.32
C SER A 345 -3.17 -17.35 -2.24
N ARG A 346 -3.75 -16.54 -3.13
CA ARG A 346 -5.21 -16.35 -3.19
C ARG A 346 -5.94 -17.65 -3.51
N ARG A 347 -5.39 -18.48 -4.41
CA ARG A 347 -5.98 -19.76 -4.77
C ARG A 347 -5.91 -20.77 -3.66
N LEU A 348 -4.78 -20.90 -2.97
CA LEU A 348 -4.68 -21.77 -1.79
C LEU A 348 -5.69 -21.37 -0.71
N LYS A 349 -5.84 -20.06 -0.45
CA LYS A 349 -6.88 -19.57 0.47
C LYS A 349 -8.29 -19.94 0.02
N GLN A 350 -8.57 -19.81 -1.27
CA GLN A 350 -9.88 -20.18 -1.83
C GLN A 350 -10.14 -21.69 -1.70
N VAL A 351 -9.17 -22.53 -2.07
CA VAL A 351 -9.26 -23.99 -1.99
C VAL A 351 -9.50 -24.42 -0.54
N ASN A 352 -8.75 -23.85 0.41
CA ASN A 352 -8.90 -24.17 1.83
C ASN A 352 -10.16 -23.57 2.48
N SER A 353 -10.78 -22.55 1.88
CA SER A 353 -12.03 -21.97 2.41
C SER A 353 -13.26 -22.85 2.18
N GLU A 354 -13.22 -23.73 1.17
CA GLU A 354 -14.31 -24.65 0.87
C GLU A 354 -14.17 -25.95 1.67
N CYS A 355 -12.94 -26.42 1.89
CA CYS A 355 -12.56 -27.51 2.79
C CYS A 355 -11.03 -27.50 2.91
N GLU A 356 -10.45 -27.82 4.07
CA GLU A 356 -9.00 -27.86 4.23
C GLU A 356 -8.39 -29.02 3.40
N ARG A 357 -8.00 -28.73 2.17
CA ARG A 357 -7.46 -29.71 1.21
C ARG A 357 -5.96 -29.61 1.01
N VAL A 358 -5.34 -28.48 1.39
CA VAL A 358 -3.90 -28.25 1.23
C VAL A 358 -3.31 -27.72 2.53
N LYS A 359 -2.44 -28.52 3.15
CA LYS A 359 -1.64 -28.09 4.31
C LYS A 359 -0.40 -27.34 3.85
N TYR A 360 -0.60 -26.14 3.28
CA TYR A 360 0.52 -25.26 2.96
C TYR A 360 0.96 -24.49 4.20
N ILE A 361 2.10 -24.85 4.76
CA ILE A 361 2.74 -24.07 5.83
C ILE A 361 3.42 -22.86 5.18
N GLY A 362 3.00 -21.67 5.61
CA GLY A 362 3.49 -20.40 5.07
C GLY A 362 5.00 -20.22 5.25
N LYS A 363 5.80 -20.59 4.24
CA LYS A 363 7.27 -20.46 4.33
C LYS A 363 7.81 -19.03 4.30
N SER A 364 6.95 -18.03 4.17
CA SER A 364 7.36 -16.62 4.23
C SER A 364 7.98 -16.23 5.57
N SER A 365 7.74 -17.00 6.64
CA SER A 365 8.34 -16.84 7.96
C SER A 365 9.45 -17.85 8.28
N GLN A 366 9.52 -18.97 7.55
CA GLN A 366 10.45 -20.07 7.83
C GLN A 366 11.88 -19.83 7.33
N SER A 367 12.11 -18.73 6.60
CA SER A 367 13.46 -18.36 6.15
C SER A 367 14.39 -17.82 7.25
N SER A 368 13.94 -17.69 8.51
CA SER A 368 14.79 -17.15 9.58
C SER A 368 14.73 -17.84 10.94
N LYS A 369 13.69 -18.65 11.25
CA LYS A 369 13.61 -19.31 12.56
C LYS A 369 14.11 -20.75 12.56
N ASP A 370 13.85 -21.52 11.49
CA ASP A 370 14.20 -22.96 11.47
C ASP A 370 15.50 -23.27 10.72
N LYS A 371 16.10 -22.28 10.03
CA LYS A 371 17.31 -22.50 9.22
C LYS A 371 18.62 -22.34 9.97
N PHE A 372 18.57 -21.85 11.20
CA PHE A 372 19.78 -21.42 11.89
C PHE A 372 19.57 -21.55 13.39
N THR A 373 19.79 -22.76 13.89
CA THR A 373 19.81 -23.01 15.34
C THR A 373 21.00 -22.28 15.96
N ASP A 374 21.00 -22.13 17.28
CA ASP A 374 22.08 -21.43 17.96
C ASP A 374 23.40 -22.15 17.73
N GLU A 375 23.37 -23.49 17.71
CA GLU A 375 24.53 -24.34 17.45
C GLU A 375 25.15 -24.04 16.07
N ILE A 376 24.34 -24.00 15.01
CA ILE A 376 24.83 -23.70 13.66
C ILE A 376 25.41 -22.29 13.58
N LEU A 377 24.82 -21.32 14.29
CA LEU A 377 25.34 -19.95 14.35
C LEU A 377 26.68 -19.87 15.08
N ILE A 378 26.77 -20.54 16.23
CA ILE A 378 28.00 -20.63 17.03
C ILE A 378 29.10 -21.27 16.21
N ASP A 379 28.82 -22.41 15.57
CA ASP A 379 29.78 -23.14 14.75
C ASP A 379 30.21 -22.30 13.54
N LEU A 380 29.29 -21.60 12.88
CA LEU A 380 29.61 -20.74 11.75
C LEU A 380 30.54 -19.59 12.15
N VAL A 381 30.29 -18.94 13.30
CA VAL A 381 31.13 -17.83 13.79
C VAL A 381 32.48 -18.35 14.26
N ASN A 382 32.51 -19.43 15.03
CA ASN A 382 33.75 -20.03 15.55
C ASN A 382 34.65 -20.57 14.43
N SER A 383 34.05 -21.13 13.38
CA SER A 383 34.80 -21.62 12.21
C SER A 383 35.32 -20.48 11.33
N ASN A 384 34.85 -19.25 11.53
CA ASN A 384 35.15 -18.11 10.67
C ASN A 384 35.32 -16.80 11.47
N PRO A 385 36.27 -16.74 12.43
CA PRO A 385 36.41 -15.58 13.33
C PRO A 385 36.73 -14.28 12.58
N ASP A 386 37.35 -14.38 11.40
CA ASP A 386 37.77 -13.23 10.59
C ASP A 386 36.71 -12.73 9.58
N LEU A 387 35.51 -13.32 9.58
CA LEU A 387 34.47 -12.89 8.66
C LEU A 387 33.67 -11.73 9.22
N SER A 388 33.53 -10.69 8.39
CA SER A 388 32.57 -9.62 8.66
C SER A 388 31.15 -10.17 8.71
N LEU A 389 30.29 -9.50 9.48
CA LEU A 389 28.88 -9.87 9.66
C LEU A 389 28.11 -9.98 8.32
N GLN A 390 28.54 -9.22 7.32
CA GLN A 390 27.99 -9.26 5.95
C GLN A 390 28.33 -10.57 5.24
N LYS A 391 29.57 -11.05 5.36
CA LYS A 391 30.00 -12.32 4.79
C LYS A 391 29.35 -13.49 5.52
N LEU A 392 29.27 -13.44 6.85
CA LEU A 392 28.53 -14.43 7.65
C LEU A 392 27.04 -14.49 7.24
N ALA A 393 26.38 -13.35 7.04
CA ALA A 393 24.98 -13.30 6.60
C ALA A 393 24.78 -13.92 5.21
N LYS A 394 25.73 -13.69 4.31
CA LYS A 394 25.73 -14.30 2.98
C LYS A 394 25.91 -15.81 3.04
N LEU A 395 26.82 -16.31 3.89
CA LEU A 395 27.05 -17.75 4.11
C LEU A 395 25.83 -18.42 4.74
N ALA A 396 25.24 -17.80 5.76
CA ALA A 396 24.03 -18.29 6.42
C ALA A 396 22.75 -18.13 5.59
N GLY A 397 22.81 -17.42 4.45
CA GLY A 397 21.64 -17.15 3.61
C GLY A 397 20.57 -16.31 4.31
N CYS A 398 20.95 -15.42 5.22
CA CYS A 398 20.04 -14.62 6.03
C CYS A 398 20.42 -13.12 6.02
N ARG A 399 19.70 -12.29 6.78
CA ARG A 399 19.97 -10.86 6.88
C ARG A 399 21.04 -10.60 7.95
N VAL A 400 21.90 -9.61 7.71
CA VAL A 400 22.92 -9.15 8.67
C VAL A 400 22.33 -8.87 10.07
N SER A 401 21.20 -8.17 10.12
CA SER A 401 20.52 -7.89 11.38
C SER A 401 19.95 -9.13 12.08
N ALA A 402 19.66 -10.20 11.34
CA ALA A 402 19.20 -11.46 11.94
C ALA A 402 20.34 -12.16 12.68
N ILE A 403 21.53 -12.23 12.08
CA ILE A 403 22.74 -12.74 12.75
C ILE A 403 23.04 -11.90 13.99
N TYR A 404 23.13 -10.58 13.84
CA TYR A 404 23.44 -9.67 14.95
C TYR A 404 22.49 -9.87 16.14
N ASN A 405 21.18 -9.82 15.89
CA ASN A 405 20.19 -9.97 16.95
C ASN A 405 20.24 -11.35 17.61
N ARG A 406 20.53 -12.41 16.84
CA ARG A 406 20.61 -13.77 17.38
C ARG A 406 21.89 -13.97 18.20
N VAL A 407 23.05 -13.53 17.71
CA VAL A 407 24.30 -13.54 18.48
C VAL A 407 24.16 -12.72 19.76
N ARG A 408 23.55 -11.54 19.69
CA ARG A 408 23.27 -10.72 20.87
C ARG A 408 22.39 -11.43 21.90
N LEU A 409 21.38 -12.17 21.45
CA LEU A 409 20.51 -12.94 22.33
C LEU A 409 21.26 -14.13 22.95
N ILE A 410 22.02 -14.89 22.16
CA ILE A 410 22.88 -15.98 22.66
C ILE A 410 23.86 -15.44 23.72
N ASN A 411 24.49 -14.30 23.45
CA ASN A 411 25.41 -13.66 24.40
C ASN A 411 24.72 -13.13 25.65
N SER A 412 23.42 -12.82 25.62
CA SER A 412 22.67 -12.42 26.82
C SER A 412 22.31 -13.60 27.74
N GLU A 413 22.36 -14.82 27.22
CA GLU A 413 22.03 -16.05 27.95
C GLU A 413 23.29 -16.81 28.43
N ARG A 414 24.49 -16.40 27.97
CA ARG A 414 25.78 -17.03 28.32
C ARG A 414 26.57 -16.22 29.35
N ALA A 415 27.39 -16.91 30.14
CA ALA A 415 28.41 -16.31 30.99
C ALA A 415 29.44 -15.52 30.15
N ASP A 416 30.09 -14.53 30.77
CA ASP A 416 30.96 -13.55 30.10
C ASP A 416 32.14 -14.18 29.34
N ASP A 417 32.65 -15.31 29.82
CA ASP A 417 33.76 -16.08 29.27
C ASP A 417 33.43 -16.83 27.97
N ASN A 418 32.13 -17.03 27.66
CA ASN A 418 31.67 -17.83 26.53
C ASN A 418 30.89 -17.02 25.48
N LYS A 419 31.01 -15.70 25.52
CA LYS A 419 30.36 -14.79 24.57
C LYS A 419 31.03 -14.88 23.21
N ILE A 420 30.21 -14.96 22.17
CA ILE A 420 30.62 -14.90 20.79
C ILE A 420 31.07 -13.47 20.47
N ILE A 421 32.33 -13.29 20.10
CA ILE A 421 32.89 -11.99 19.72
C ILE A 421 32.80 -11.86 18.20
N LEU A 422 32.00 -10.94 17.70
CA LEU A 422 31.95 -10.62 16.27
C LEU A 422 33.04 -9.59 15.96
N GLN A 423 33.82 -9.79 14.88
CA GLN A 423 34.86 -8.83 14.45
C GLN A 423 34.34 -7.39 14.24
N ASN A 424 33.03 -7.22 14.04
CA ASN A 424 32.38 -5.91 13.91
C ASN A 424 31.86 -5.30 15.22
N ASP A 425 31.85 -6.02 16.35
CA ASP A 425 31.45 -5.44 17.66
C ASP A 425 32.50 -4.46 18.19
N VAL A 426 33.73 -4.53 17.69
CA VAL A 426 34.73 -3.47 17.90
C VAL A 426 34.24 -2.14 17.30
N SER A 427 33.41 -2.17 16.25
CA SER A 427 32.78 -0.96 15.70
C SER A 427 31.62 -0.45 16.54
N ASP A 428 30.91 -1.26 17.33
CA ASP A 428 29.94 -0.74 18.30
C ASP A 428 30.63 -0.16 19.54
N THR A 429 31.87 -0.60 19.83
CA THR A 429 32.74 0.02 20.83
C THR A 429 33.38 1.30 20.30
N ALA A 430 33.63 1.41 18.99
CA ALA A 430 34.05 2.63 18.30
C ALA A 430 32.89 3.59 17.95
N ASN A 431 31.64 3.09 17.87
CA ASN A 431 30.42 3.87 17.56
C ASN A 431 29.57 4.20 18.77
N LYS A 432 29.93 3.74 19.98
CA LYS A 432 29.64 4.53 21.17
C LYS A 432 30.53 5.76 21.08
N LEU A 433 30.05 6.75 20.33
CA LEU A 433 30.38 8.16 20.50
C LEU A 433 30.43 8.40 22.02
N THR A 434 31.62 8.31 22.59
CA THR A 434 31.77 8.52 24.03
C THR A 434 31.36 9.95 24.29
N ASP A 435 30.79 10.20 25.46
CA ASP A 435 30.36 11.56 25.80
C ASP A 435 31.54 12.54 25.64
N LYS A 436 32.75 12.10 26.01
CA LYS A 436 34.01 12.82 25.80
C LYS A 436 34.33 13.11 24.32
N PHE A 437 34.14 12.14 23.42
CA PHE A 437 34.40 12.35 22.00
C PHE A 437 33.39 13.31 21.36
N LEU A 438 32.10 13.20 21.72
CA LEU A 438 31.07 14.16 21.25
C LEU A 438 31.34 15.58 21.74
N ILE A 439 31.78 15.71 22.99
CA ILE A 439 32.16 17.00 23.58
C ILE A 439 33.34 17.61 22.83
N ASN A 440 34.40 16.84 22.62
CA ASN A 440 35.58 17.32 21.90
C ASN A 440 35.22 17.69 20.45
N LEU A 441 34.49 16.83 19.74
CA LEU A 441 34.09 17.07 18.35
C LEU A 441 33.30 18.38 18.19
N ILE A 442 32.46 18.72 19.17
CA ILE A 442 31.72 19.99 19.19
C ILE A 442 32.62 21.17 19.52
N ASN A 443 33.46 21.04 20.56
CA ASN A 443 34.34 22.11 20.99
C ASN A 443 35.34 22.49 19.90
N ASP A 444 35.81 21.49 19.15
CA ASP A 444 36.75 21.66 18.05
C ASP A 444 36.07 22.22 16.79
N ASN A 445 34.74 22.09 16.65
CA ASN A 445 34.00 22.48 15.44
C ASN A 445 32.64 23.14 15.76
N PRO A 446 32.62 24.27 16.49
CA PRO A 446 31.38 24.87 17.02
C PRO A 446 30.43 25.39 15.92
N GLU A 447 30.91 25.62 14.71
CA GLU A 447 30.14 26.08 13.55
C GLU A 447 29.41 24.97 12.79
N LEU A 448 29.75 23.70 13.01
CA LEU A 448 29.19 22.59 12.23
C LEU A 448 27.80 22.21 12.71
N GLY A 449 26.91 21.94 11.75
CA GLY A 449 25.58 21.39 12.02
C GLY A 449 25.62 19.88 12.32
N MET A 450 24.50 19.37 12.82
CA MET A 450 24.37 17.95 13.22
C MET A 450 24.60 16.95 12.07
N LYS A 451 24.46 17.39 10.81
CA LYS A 451 24.69 16.54 9.64
C LYS A 451 26.18 16.44 9.34
N GLU A 452 26.89 17.55 9.42
CA GLU A 452 28.35 17.64 9.28
C GLU A 452 29.03 16.89 10.42
N LEU A 453 28.58 17.08 11.67
CA LEU A 453 29.06 16.34 12.84
C LEU A 453 28.81 14.82 12.72
N GLY A 454 27.68 14.41 12.14
CA GLY A 454 27.44 13.00 11.81
C GLY A 454 28.49 12.47 10.84
N SER A 455 28.76 13.23 9.78
CA SER A 455 29.74 12.83 8.75
C SER A 455 31.15 12.73 9.33
N LEU A 456 31.57 13.66 10.20
CA LEU A 456 32.88 13.64 10.87
C LEU A 456 33.00 12.50 11.91
N SER A 457 31.93 12.20 12.65
CA SER A 457 31.92 11.09 13.60
C SER A 457 31.75 9.72 12.95
N GLY A 458 31.56 9.64 11.62
CA GLY A 458 31.23 8.39 10.94
C GLY A 458 29.83 7.86 11.28
N THR A 459 28.95 8.68 11.85
CA THR A 459 27.60 8.29 12.25
C THR A 459 26.51 9.10 11.53
N ASN A 460 25.24 8.76 11.73
CA ASN A 460 24.15 9.58 11.19
C ASN A 460 23.77 10.73 12.15
N ARG A 461 23.19 11.79 11.57
CA ARG A 461 22.68 12.97 12.30
C ARG A 461 21.85 12.63 13.56
N TYR A 462 21.03 11.59 13.48
CA TYR A 462 20.16 11.19 14.58
C TYR A 462 20.94 10.64 15.78
N THR A 463 22.02 9.91 15.52
CA THR A 463 22.88 9.30 16.54
C THR A 463 23.63 10.38 17.33
N VAL A 464 24.22 11.36 16.62
CA VAL A 464 24.86 12.54 17.23
C VAL A 464 23.86 13.32 18.07
N SER A 465 22.68 13.64 17.53
CA SER A 465 21.65 14.39 18.27
C SER A 465 21.19 13.66 19.53
N LYS A 466 21.03 12.33 19.47
CA LYS A 466 20.62 11.52 20.62
C LYS A 466 21.72 11.48 21.70
N GLY A 467 22.99 11.34 21.29
CA GLY A 467 24.13 11.39 22.22
C GLY A 467 24.23 12.72 22.93
N LEU A 468 24.11 13.84 22.20
CA LEU A 468 24.16 15.18 22.79
C LEU A 468 23.00 15.47 23.73
N ASN A 469 21.78 15.02 23.39
CA ASN A 469 20.65 15.14 24.31
C ASN A 469 20.89 14.35 25.61
N LYS A 470 21.53 13.18 25.53
CA LYS A 470 21.90 12.40 26.72
C LYS A 470 22.92 13.15 27.57
N ILE A 471 23.98 13.67 26.95
CA ILE A 471 25.03 14.44 27.62
C ILE A 471 24.46 15.68 28.31
N ASN A 472 23.57 16.43 27.64
CA ASN A 472 22.92 17.61 28.23
C ASN A 472 22.00 17.27 29.40
N CYS A 473 21.43 16.07 29.45
CA CYS A 473 20.63 15.62 30.58
C CYS A 473 21.48 15.16 31.77
N GLU A 474 22.70 14.70 31.54
CA GLU A 474 23.55 14.08 32.57
C GLU A 474 24.62 15.04 33.14
N ASN A 475 25.15 15.95 32.32
CA ASN A 475 26.22 16.87 32.67
C ASN A 475 25.84 18.29 32.20
N GLU A 476 25.53 19.21 33.11
CA GLU A 476 25.15 20.62 32.86
C GLU A 476 26.21 21.48 32.11
N LYS A 477 27.21 20.88 31.47
CA LYS A 477 28.42 21.56 30.98
C LYS A 477 28.54 21.70 29.46
N VAL A 478 27.65 21.13 28.65
CA VAL A 478 27.80 21.15 27.18
C VAL A 478 26.77 22.08 26.53
N LYS A 479 27.13 23.36 26.42
CA LYS A 479 26.33 24.37 25.72
C LYS A 479 26.55 24.28 24.20
N TYR A 480 26.01 23.27 23.55
CA TYR A 480 25.89 23.30 22.09
C TYR A 480 24.73 24.21 21.68
N ILE A 481 25.04 25.46 21.37
CA ILE A 481 24.09 26.44 20.84
C ILE A 481 24.01 26.21 19.33
N ASN A 482 22.96 25.52 18.88
CA ASN A 482 22.64 25.45 17.46
C ASN A 482 22.41 26.87 16.94
N LYS A 483 23.32 27.39 16.10
CA LYS A 483 23.26 28.76 15.53
C LYS A 483 21.94 29.08 14.82
N ASN A 484 21.14 28.08 14.43
CA ASN A 484 19.81 28.30 13.86
C ASN A 484 18.71 28.64 14.88
N THR A 485 19.04 28.73 16.17
CA THR A 485 18.16 29.16 17.24
C THR A 485 18.94 30.02 18.23
N GLN A 486 19.32 31.24 17.82
CA GLN A 486 19.66 32.28 18.78
C GLN A 486 18.36 32.77 19.43
N LEU A 487 17.93 32.07 20.46
CA LEU A 487 17.13 32.64 21.53
C LEU A 487 17.90 32.34 22.80
N VAL A 488 18.26 33.40 23.52
CA VAL A 488 18.81 33.35 24.87
C VAL A 488 17.90 32.43 25.67
N GLN A 489 18.35 31.20 25.94
CA GLN A 489 17.59 30.30 26.80
C GLN A 489 17.78 30.76 28.23
N ILE A 490 16.77 31.49 28.72
CA ILE A 490 16.43 31.50 30.14
C ILE A 490 16.23 30.03 30.52
N GLU A 491 16.89 29.57 31.58
CA GLU A 491 16.68 28.21 32.09
C GLU A 491 15.19 28.03 32.36
N PHE A 492 14.56 27.16 31.57
CA PHE A 492 13.14 26.86 31.74
C PHE A 492 13.00 25.91 32.93
N THR A 493 13.07 26.43 34.15
CA THR A 493 12.89 25.70 35.41
C THR A 493 11.40 25.55 35.75
N ASN A 494 11.09 24.75 36.77
CA ASN A 494 9.71 24.66 37.24
C ASN A 494 9.29 25.95 37.94
N GLU A 495 10.19 26.61 38.68
CA GLU A 495 9.94 27.92 39.29
C GLU A 495 9.59 28.96 38.22
N TYR A 496 10.39 29.05 37.15
CA TYR A 496 10.13 29.97 36.05
C TYR A 496 8.76 29.74 35.41
N LEU A 497 8.36 28.48 35.21
CA LEU A 497 7.05 28.16 34.65
C LEU A 497 5.90 28.53 35.61
N VAL A 498 6.08 28.33 36.92
CA VAL A 498 5.09 28.76 37.92
C VAL A 498 4.93 30.27 37.90
N ASP A 499 6.04 31.02 37.92
CA ASP A 499 6.04 32.49 37.88
C ASP A 499 5.42 33.00 36.59
N LEU A 500 5.76 32.39 35.44
CA LEU A 500 5.21 32.76 34.15
C LEU A 500 3.68 32.60 34.10
N VAL A 501 3.14 31.55 34.69
CA VAL A 501 1.68 31.33 34.76
C VAL A 501 1.03 32.28 35.77
N ASN A 502 1.62 32.46 36.95
CA ASN A 502 1.08 33.33 38.00
C ASN A 502 1.06 34.81 37.57
N ASN A 503 2.09 35.27 36.85
CA ASN A 503 2.18 36.65 36.37
C ASN A 503 1.30 36.91 35.14
N ASN A 504 0.76 35.86 34.51
CA ASN A 504 -0.06 35.99 33.30
C ASN A 504 -1.32 35.11 33.35
N PRO A 505 -2.22 35.33 34.34
CA PRO A 505 -3.43 34.54 34.48
C PRO A 505 -4.31 34.66 33.23
N GLY A 506 -4.83 33.53 32.75
CA GLY A 506 -5.70 33.45 31.57
C GLY A 506 -4.98 33.34 30.22
N LEU A 507 -3.64 33.28 30.18
CA LEU A 507 -2.92 32.99 28.94
C LEU A 507 -3.13 31.55 28.49
N SER A 508 -3.47 31.37 27.22
CA SER A 508 -3.48 30.05 26.60
C SER A 508 -2.10 29.40 26.63
N MET A 509 -2.07 28.07 26.69
CA MET A 509 -0.85 27.26 26.62
C MET A 509 0.05 27.58 25.43
N LYS A 510 -0.53 28.04 24.32
CA LYS A 510 0.21 28.45 23.12
C LYS A 510 0.98 29.75 23.35
N LYS A 511 0.37 30.73 24.02
CA LYS A 511 1.02 32.00 24.36
C LYS A 511 2.14 31.78 25.37
N LEU A 512 1.92 30.92 26.37
CA LEU A 512 2.96 30.53 27.33
C LEU A 512 4.15 29.84 26.64
N ALA A 513 3.90 29.02 25.61
CA ALA A 513 4.93 28.37 24.79
C ALA A 513 5.74 29.38 23.97
N GLU A 514 5.07 30.39 23.41
CA GLU A 514 5.73 31.49 22.71
C GLU A 514 6.62 32.31 23.66
N LEU A 515 6.12 32.68 24.84
CA LEU A 515 6.86 33.48 25.84
C LEU A 515 8.05 32.75 26.45
N SER A 516 7.95 31.43 26.65
CA SER A 516 9.02 30.62 27.24
C SER A 516 10.00 30.03 26.23
N GLY A 517 9.72 30.14 24.93
CA GLY A 517 10.52 29.52 23.88
C GLY A 517 10.51 27.97 23.89
N VAL A 518 9.57 27.35 24.61
CA VAL A 518 9.44 25.86 24.65
C VAL A 518 8.12 25.38 24.04
N SER A 519 8.06 24.12 23.64
CA SER A 519 6.84 23.57 23.03
C SER A 519 5.68 23.46 24.02
N VAL A 520 4.45 23.67 23.53
CA VAL A 520 3.19 23.48 24.30
C VAL A 520 3.15 22.15 25.05
N ARG A 521 3.66 21.07 24.43
CA ARG A 521 3.74 19.74 25.06
C ARG A 521 4.66 19.72 26.28
N THR A 522 5.75 20.46 26.25
CA THR A 522 6.71 20.57 27.36
C THR A 522 6.09 21.30 28.53
N ILE A 523 5.43 22.43 28.28
CA ILE A 523 4.66 23.17 29.30
C ILE A 523 3.58 22.28 29.91
N SER A 524 2.79 21.59 29.08
CA SER A 524 1.70 20.74 29.56
C SER A 524 2.19 19.60 30.44
N ARG A 525 3.30 18.96 30.05
CA ARG A 525 3.91 17.90 30.85
C ARG A 525 4.39 18.43 32.20
N ARG A 526 5.10 19.55 32.22
CA ARG A 526 5.66 20.11 33.45
C ARG A 526 4.59 20.66 34.39
N LEU A 527 3.55 21.33 33.89
CA LEU A 527 2.43 21.77 34.74
C LEU A 527 1.68 20.58 35.35
N LYS A 528 1.56 19.46 34.63
CA LYS A 528 1.01 18.22 35.22
C LYS A 528 1.89 17.65 36.31
N GLU A 529 3.22 17.66 36.13
CA GLU A 529 4.19 17.22 37.14
C GLU A 529 4.13 18.14 38.38
N ILE A 530 4.12 19.47 38.18
CA ILE A 530 3.99 20.46 39.26
C ILE A 530 2.68 20.27 40.04
N ASN A 531 1.55 20.14 39.34
CA ASN A 531 0.24 19.95 39.98
C ASN A 531 0.06 18.58 40.63
N LYS A 532 0.87 17.57 40.25
CA LYS A 532 0.88 16.26 40.93
C LYS A 532 1.53 16.36 42.32
N ASN A 533 2.47 17.29 42.50
CA ASN A 533 3.23 17.45 43.74
C ASN A 533 2.65 18.51 44.70
N ARG A 534 1.54 19.18 44.34
CA ARG A 534 0.87 20.18 45.19
C ARG A 534 -0.41 19.61 45.81
N GLU A 535 -0.68 19.98 47.05
CA GLU A 535 -1.96 19.74 47.71
C GLU A 535 -3.13 20.36 46.92
N ASN A 536 -4.32 19.77 47.04
CA ASN A 536 -5.46 20.08 46.17
C ASN A 536 -5.87 21.57 46.15
N SER A 537 -5.61 22.33 47.22
CA SER A 537 -5.91 23.77 47.33
C SER A 537 -4.95 24.67 46.56
N ASN A 538 -3.79 24.19 46.13
CA ASN A 538 -2.71 25.01 45.52
C ASN A 538 -2.39 24.64 44.06
N LYS A 539 -3.31 23.93 43.38
CA LYS A 539 -3.13 23.55 41.98
C LYS A 539 -3.22 24.78 41.08
N ILE A 540 -2.25 24.90 40.18
CA ILE A 540 -2.21 25.94 39.17
C ILE A 540 -3.31 25.61 38.15
N SER A 541 -4.38 26.40 38.15
CA SER A 541 -5.40 26.37 37.11
C SER A 541 -4.98 27.31 35.98
N LEU A 542 -5.03 26.80 34.76
CA LEU A 542 -4.85 27.59 33.54
C LEU A 542 -6.20 28.05 32.98
#